data_AF-A0A7J4KIF7-F1
#
_entry.id   AF-A0A7J4KIF7-F1
#
_cell.length_a   1.000
_cell.length_b   1.000
_cell.length_c   1.000
_cell.angle_alpha   90.00
_cell.angle_beta   90.00
_cell.angle_gamma   90.00
#
_symmetry.space_group_name_H-M   'P 1'
#
loop_
_entity.id
_entity.type
_entity.pdbx_description
1 polymer ?
#
loop_
_entity_poly.entity_id
_entity_poly.type
_entity_poly.pdbx_seq_one_letter_code
_entity_poly.pdbx_strand_id
1 'polypeptide(L)' 'MKNKVGIGDRIELVFINDSMTRLKPGAQGTVTKIEAETDETLIWVQWDNGERLALLDPIDKYRVVKK' A
#
# COMPACT_ATOMS: atom_id res chain seq x y z
N MET A 1 8.38 -17.00 -5.50
CA MET A 1 8.85 -16.04 -4.49
C MET A 1 7.83 -14.90 -4.44
N LYS A 2 7.19 -14.64 -3.29
CA LYS A 2 6.36 -13.42 -3.14
C LYS A 2 7.30 -12.23 -3.37
N ASN A 3 7.05 -11.46 -4.42
CA ASN A 3 7.84 -10.27 -4.69
C ASN A 3 7.69 -9.31 -3.51
N LYS A 4 8.77 -9.14 -2.73
CA LYS A 4 8.82 -8.19 -1.62
C LYS A 4 8.67 -6.78 -2.19
N VAL A 5 7.76 -6.00 -1.61
CA VAL A 5 7.56 -4.58 -1.97
C VAL A 5 8.74 -3.74 -1.47
N GLY A 6 9.13 -2.73 -2.24
CA GLY A 6 10.17 -1.77 -1.90
C GLY A 6 9.72 -0.32 -2.04
N ILE A 7 10.52 0.60 -1.50
CA ILE A 7 10.34 2.05 -1.74
C ILE A 7 10.58 2.34 -3.23
N GLY A 8 9.71 3.13 -3.83
CA GLY A 8 9.70 3.43 -5.27
C GLY A 8 8.83 2.49 -6.10
N ASP A 9 8.47 1.31 -5.56
CA ASP A 9 7.58 0.39 -6.25
C ASP A 9 6.21 1.05 -6.48
N ARG A 10 5.64 0.73 -7.63
CA ARG A 10 4.26 1.03 -7.95
C ARG A 10 3.38 -0.12 -7.50
N ILE A 11 2.34 0.19 -6.72
CA ILE A 11 1.38 -0.80 -6.26
C ILE A 11 -0.04 -0.44 -6.65
N GLU A 12 -0.89 -1.46 -6.65
CA GLU A 12 -2.33 -1.35 -6.78
C GLU A 12 -3.01 -1.94 -5.55
N LEU A 13 -3.98 -1.21 -5.01
CA LEU A 13 -4.82 -1.65 -3.91
C LEU A 13 -5.76 -2.77 -4.37
N VAL A 14 -5.75 -3.89 -3.66
CA VAL A 14 -6.64 -5.04 -3.90
C VAL A 14 -7.77 -5.06 -2.88
N PHE A 15 -7.48 -4.77 -1.61
CA PHE A 15 -8.46 -4.76 -0.53
C PHE A 15 -8.02 -3.83 0.59
N ILE A 16 -9.00 -3.10 1.15
CA ILE A 16 -8.90 -2.32 2.38
C ILE A 16 -10.25 -2.40 3.09
N ASN A 17 -10.23 -2.39 4.42
CA ASN A 17 -11.45 -2.36 5.24
C ASN A 17 -11.52 -1.09 6.11
N ASP A 18 -11.14 0.04 5.53
CA ASP A 18 -11.24 1.35 6.17
C ASP A 18 -12.34 2.17 5.47
N SER A 19 -13.37 2.54 6.23
CA SER A 19 -14.48 3.36 5.74
C SER A 19 -14.18 4.85 5.67
N MET A 20 -13.04 5.31 6.23
CA MET A 20 -12.67 6.72 6.35
C MET A 20 -11.77 7.20 5.21
N THR A 21 -11.24 6.30 4.37
CA THR A 21 -10.42 6.61 3.21
C THR A 21 -11.24 6.73 1.91
N ARG A 22 -10.75 7.54 0.95
CA ARG A 22 -11.30 7.56 -0.41
C ARG A 22 -10.71 6.47 -1.31
N LEU A 23 -9.75 5.69 -0.82
CA LEU A 23 -9.19 4.56 -1.56
C LEU A 23 -10.26 3.51 -1.86
N LYS A 24 -10.16 2.95 -3.07
CA LYS A 24 -10.99 1.84 -3.55
C LYS A 24 -10.09 0.81 -4.22
N PRO A 25 -10.46 -0.48 -4.24
CA PRO A 25 -9.74 -1.47 -5.03
C PRO A 25 -9.51 -0.99 -6.47
N GLY A 26 -8.29 -1.17 -6.97
CA GLY A 26 -7.83 -0.62 -8.25
C GLY A 26 -7.11 0.73 -8.14
N ALA A 27 -7.18 1.42 -6.99
CA ALA A 27 -6.36 2.61 -6.76
C ALA A 27 -4.87 2.26 -6.84
N GLN A 28 -4.08 3.14 -7.44
CA GLN A 28 -2.64 2.94 -7.59
C GLN A 28 -1.85 4.06 -6.92
N GLY A 29 -0.64 3.72 -6.48
CA GLY A 29 0.23 4.63 -5.75
C GLY A 29 1.67 4.16 -5.76
N THR A 30 2.56 5.05 -5.34
CA THR A 30 4.01 4.78 -5.25
C THR A 30 4.42 4.68 -3.79
N VAL A 31 5.13 3.62 -3.43
CA VAL A 31 5.60 3.41 -2.06
C VAL A 31 6.69 4.43 -1.72
N THR A 32 6.50 5.15 -0.62
CA THR A 32 7.41 6.22 -0.16
C THR A 32 8.18 5.85 1.10
N LYS A 33 7.64 4.96 1.93
CA LYS A 33 8.27 4.51 3.18
C LYS A 33 7.75 3.13 3.58
N ILE A 34 8.60 2.35 4.25
CA ILE A 34 8.23 1.07 4.87
C ILE A 34 8.70 1.10 6.32
N GLU A 35 7.80 0.88 7.26
CA GLU A 35 8.09 0.79 8.69
C GLU A 35 7.62 -0.57 9.20
N ALA A 36 8.54 -1.31 9.83
CA ALA A 36 8.22 -2.59 10.44
C ALA A 36 7.87 -2.36 11.91
N GLU A 37 6.62 -2.64 12.28
CA GLU A 37 6.16 -2.70 13.66
C GLU A 37 6.20 -4.15 14.16
N THR A 38 5.85 -4.36 15.43
CA THR A 38 5.96 -5.69 16.06
C THR A 38 5.02 -6.72 15.41
N ASP A 39 3.80 -6.30 15.05
CA ASP A 39 2.76 -7.20 14.52
C ASP A 39 2.39 -6.92 13.06
N GLU A 40 2.74 -5.75 12.53
CA GLU A 40 2.31 -5.27 11.21
C GLU A 40 3.44 -4.48 10.53
N THR A 41 3.40 -4.41 9.20
CA THR A 41 4.28 -3.50 8.45
C THR A 41 3.45 -2.39 7.83
N LEU A 42 3.81 -1.15 8.14
CA LEU A 42 3.22 0.04 7.52
C LEU A 42 3.91 0.32 6.19
N ILE A 43 3.14 0.31 5.11
CA ILE A 43 3.62 0.63 3.77
C ILE A 43 3.01 1.96 3.37
N TRP A 44 3.76 3.05 3.53
CA TRP A 44 3.31 4.38 3.15
C TRP A 44 3.33 4.54 1.64
N VAL A 45 2.22 5.05 1.10
CA VAL A 45 2.02 5.20 -0.33
C VAL A 45 1.57 6.63 -0.63
N GLN A 46 2.21 7.24 -1.62
CA GLN A 46 1.64 8.41 -2.30
C GLN A 46 0.68 7.91 -3.38
N TRP A 47 -0.62 7.99 -3.10
CA TRP A 47 -1.67 7.55 -4.01
C TRP A 47 -1.95 8.60 -5.08
N ASP A 48 -2.36 8.16 -6.27
CA ASP A 48 -2.65 9.04 -7.41
C ASP A 48 -3.87 9.92 -7.21
N ASN A 49 -4.80 9.48 -6.36
CA ASN A 49 -5.97 10.28 -5.96
C ASN A 49 -5.59 11.40 -4.96
N GLY A 50 -4.30 11.59 -4.68
CA GLY A 50 -3.76 12.60 -3.78
C GLY A 50 -3.68 12.17 -2.32
N GLU A 51 -4.25 11.02 -1.93
CA GLU A 51 -4.15 10.54 -0.55
C GLU A 51 -2.73 10.10 -0.19
N ARG A 52 -2.37 10.30 1.09
CA ARG A 52 -1.11 9.87 1.68
C ARG A 52 -1.43 8.99 2.87
N LEU A 53 -1.62 7.71 2.61
CA LEU A 53 -2.07 6.72 3.58
C LEU A 53 -1.16 5.51 3.50
N ALA A 54 -0.88 4.93 4.67
CA ALA A 54 -0.19 3.65 4.76
C ALA A 54 -1.19 2.49 4.59
N LEU A 55 -0.72 1.40 4.01
CA LEU A 55 -1.36 0.09 4.10
C LEU A 55 -0.79 -0.68 5.28
N LEU A 56 -1.64 -1.47 5.95
CA LEU A 56 -1.26 -2.38 7.02
C LEU A 56 -1.02 -3.79 6.43
N ASP A 57 0.23 -4.20 6.23
CA ASP A 57 0.55 -5.58 5.84
C ASP A 57 0.61 -6.47 7.09
N PRO A 58 -0.16 -7.58 7.18
CA PRO A 58 -0.90 -8.24 6.10
C PRO A 58 -2.42 -8.02 6.07
N ILE A 59 -2.98 -7.06 6.79
CA ILE A 59 -4.44 -6.80 6.80
C ILE A 59 -4.94 -6.36 5.42
N ASP A 60 -4.36 -5.27 4.91
CA ASP A 60 -4.64 -4.74 3.59
C ASP A 60 -3.97 -5.57 2.51
N LYS A 61 -4.61 -5.68 1.35
CA LYS A 61 -4.08 -6.44 0.21
C LYS A 61 -3.71 -5.50 -0.90
N TYR A 62 -2.54 -5.71 -1.47
CA TYR A 62 -2.05 -4.95 -2.61
C TYR A 62 -1.22 -5.88 -3.52
N ARG A 63 -0.93 -5.39 -4.73
CA ARG A 63 0.00 -6.06 -5.66
C ARG A 63 0.98 -5.04 -6.23
N VAL A 64 2.23 -5.46 -6.40
CA VAL A 64 3.22 -4.67 -7.13
C VAL A 64 2.90 -4.74 -8.63
N VAL A 65 2.70 -3.59 -9.26
CA VAL A 65 2.43 -3.47 -10.70
C VAL A 65 3.65 -2.98 -11.49
N LYS A 66 4.62 -2.34 -10.82
CA LYS A 66 5.93 -1.96 -11.38
C LYS A 66 6.97 -1.86 -10.25
N LYS A 67 8.21 -2.23 -10.56
CA LYS A 67 9.40 -1.97 -9.73
C LYS A 67 10.24 -0.85 -10.32
#